data_AF-A0A358MZR5-F1
#
_entry.id   AF-A0A358MZR5-F1
#
_cell.length_a   1.000
_cell.length_b   1.000
_cell.length_c   1.000
_cell.angle_alpha   90.00
_cell.angle_beta   90.00
_cell.angle_gamma   90.00
#
_symmetry.space_group_name_H-M   'P 1'
#
loop_
_entity.id
_entity.type
_entity.pdbx_description
1 polymer ?
#
loop_
_entity_poly.entity_id
_entity_poly.type
_entity_poly.pdbx_seq_one_letter_code
_entity_poly.pdbx_strand_id
1 'polypeptide(L)'
;LVVSDAYNEFADASLTEIAALSGKLDRSWVIATLLDPAVTRHRRRLCWTFLSQCGKASDANLFHEVCRKSKDDPTFEVGMDAAISCFITLGGEQALARVERDYLANPEADYLDSFAAINAIRVQGTDLKIISRERLAQSLRHVLSRPSLADLVIPDLARWEDWGAMDTIVQLFGRLTEEHRLVKQATVLYLKRCPLPAAAKALERFRTSDPDAVRSAESSMLFYPGLATVPVPPPTDESGASDQEAVGIPRITELPSSGAGKVDSK
;
A
#
# COMPACT_ATOMS: atom_id res chain seq x y z
N LEU A 1 -9.81 -13.70 20.76
CA LEU A 1 -10.47 -14.61 19.81
C LEU A 1 -11.39 -13.85 18.86
N VAL A 2 -12.48 -13.20 19.31
CA VAL A 2 -13.38 -12.40 18.42
C VAL A 2 -12.70 -11.20 17.72
N VAL A 3 -11.68 -10.57 18.33
CA VAL A 3 -10.97 -9.41 17.75
C VAL A 3 -9.94 -9.83 16.67
N SER A 4 -9.44 -11.07 16.73
CA SER A 4 -8.52 -11.62 15.72
C SER A 4 -9.28 -12.04 14.46
N ASP A 5 -10.43 -12.70 14.66
CA ASP A 5 -11.26 -13.19 13.54
C ASP A 5 -11.83 -12.04 12.72
N ALA A 6 -12.28 -10.95 13.35
CA ALA A 6 -12.73 -9.75 12.62
C ALA A 6 -11.59 -9.08 11.84
N TYR A 7 -10.37 -9.06 12.37
CA TYR A 7 -9.22 -8.46 11.68
C TYR A 7 -8.85 -9.25 10.42
N ASN A 8 -8.93 -10.59 10.47
CA ASN A 8 -8.67 -11.45 9.32
C ASN A 8 -9.75 -11.32 8.24
N GLU A 9 -11.03 -11.25 8.62
CA GLU A 9 -12.11 -11.06 7.64
C GLU A 9 -12.06 -9.68 6.95
N PHE A 10 -11.56 -8.62 7.62
CA PHE A 10 -11.37 -7.31 6.99
C PHE A 10 -10.08 -7.19 6.16
N ALA A 11 -9.09 -8.05 6.38
CA ALA A 11 -7.87 -8.09 5.57
C ALA A 11 -8.10 -8.72 4.19
N ASP A 12 -9.06 -9.64 4.09
CA ASP A 12 -9.52 -10.24 2.82
C ASP A 12 -10.70 -9.49 2.18
N ALA A 13 -11.39 -8.62 2.94
CA ALA A 13 -12.45 -7.79 2.41
C ALA A 13 -11.89 -6.81 1.37
N SER A 14 -12.50 -6.81 0.18
CA SER A 14 -12.20 -5.83 -0.84
C SER A 14 -12.48 -4.42 -0.32
N LEU A 15 -11.69 -3.42 -0.73
CA LEU A 15 -11.94 -2.02 -0.37
C LEU A 15 -13.37 -1.55 -0.72
N THR A 16 -14.02 -2.21 -1.69
CA THR A 16 -15.44 -2.06 -2.03
C THR A 16 -16.39 -2.42 -0.88
N GLU A 17 -16.13 -3.50 -0.14
CA GLU A 17 -16.94 -3.91 1.01
C GLU A 17 -16.73 -2.98 2.20
N ILE A 18 -15.50 -2.49 2.39
CA ILE A 18 -15.20 -1.48 3.41
C ILE A 18 -15.90 -0.14 3.08
N ALA A 19 -15.94 0.26 1.81
CA ALA A 19 -16.67 1.46 1.38
C ALA A 19 -18.17 1.37 1.69
N ALA A 20 -18.77 0.17 1.58
CA ALA A 20 -20.17 -0.07 1.93
C ALA A 20 -20.46 0.10 3.44
N LEU A 21 -19.43 0.04 4.28
CA LEU A 21 -19.53 0.25 5.73
C LEU A 21 -19.30 1.72 6.16
N SER A 22 -18.95 2.61 5.23
CA SER A 22 -18.63 4.02 5.52
C SER A 22 -19.62 4.72 6.46
N GLY A 23 -20.93 4.56 6.22
CA GLY A 23 -21.99 5.16 7.06
C GLY A 23 -22.16 4.55 8.45
N LYS A 24 -21.48 3.43 8.75
CA LYS A 24 -21.51 2.74 10.05
C LYS A 24 -20.21 2.92 10.84
N LEU A 25 -19.17 3.49 10.23
CA LEU A 25 -17.88 3.72 10.87
C LEU A 25 -17.94 4.94 11.80
N ASP A 26 -17.58 4.74 13.07
CA ASP A 26 -17.40 5.85 14.01
C ASP A 26 -16.06 6.55 13.72
N ARG A 27 -16.12 7.66 12.99
CA ARG A 27 -14.96 8.50 12.66
C ARG A 27 -14.17 8.94 13.90
N SER A 28 -14.84 9.26 15.01
CA SER A 28 -14.16 9.74 16.22
C SER A 28 -13.34 8.61 16.85
N TRP A 29 -13.90 7.40 16.91
CA TRP A 29 -13.19 6.21 17.37
C TRP A 29 -12.00 5.86 16.47
N VAL A 30 -12.17 5.96 15.15
CA VAL A 30 -11.09 5.70 14.18
C VAL A 30 -9.93 6.66 14.41
N ILE A 31 -10.20 7.96 14.54
CA ILE A 31 -9.15 8.98 14.77
C ILE A 31 -8.48 8.76 16.13
N ALA A 32 -9.25 8.46 17.18
CA ALA A 32 -8.68 8.19 18.50
C ALA A 32 -7.75 6.98 18.48
N THR A 33 -8.17 5.88 17.85
CA THR A 33 -7.37 4.66 17.71
C THR A 33 -6.13 4.89 16.85
N LEU A 34 -6.24 5.70 15.80
CA LEU A 34 -5.13 6.02 14.91
C LEU A 34 -3.98 6.74 15.64
N LEU A 35 -4.34 7.67 16.54
CA LEU A 35 -3.40 8.51 17.26
C LEU A 35 -2.82 7.87 18.53
N ASP A 36 -3.37 6.73 18.95
CA ASP A 36 -2.92 5.99 20.12
C ASP A 36 -1.55 5.33 19.86
N PRO A 37 -0.50 5.65 20.66
CA PRO A 37 0.83 5.07 20.49
C PRO A 37 0.86 3.56 20.77
N ALA A 38 -0.05 3.02 21.58
CA ALA A 38 -0.09 1.60 21.92
C ALA A 38 -0.65 0.72 20.79
N VAL A 39 -1.22 1.33 19.74
CA VAL A 39 -1.81 0.61 18.62
C VAL A 39 -0.72 0.07 17.68
N THR A 40 -0.82 -1.22 17.37
CA THR A 40 0.08 -1.90 16.44
C THR A 40 -0.01 -1.32 15.02
N ARG A 41 1.06 -1.43 14.23
CA ARG A 41 1.08 -1.00 12.82
C ARG A 41 -0.06 -1.57 11.99
N HIS A 42 -0.37 -2.84 12.18
CA HIS A 42 -1.45 -3.55 11.49
C HIS A 42 -2.81 -2.88 11.73
N ARG A 43 -3.14 -2.63 12.99
CA ARG A 43 -4.39 -1.95 13.37
C ARG A 43 -4.38 -0.48 12.96
N ARG A 44 -3.23 0.20 12.99
CA ARG A 44 -3.10 1.59 12.50
C ARG A 44 -3.32 1.69 11.00
N ARG A 45 -2.78 0.76 10.19
CA ARG A 45 -3.05 0.65 8.74
C ARG A 45 -4.54 0.47 8.47
N LEU A 46 -5.23 -0.39 9.22
CA LEU A 46 -6.68 -0.55 9.10
C LEU A 46 -7.44 0.75 9.44
N CYS A 47 -7.02 1.48 10.48
CA CYS A 47 -7.63 2.77 10.83
C CYS A 47 -7.46 3.81 9.72
N TRP A 48 -6.31 3.86 9.04
CA TRP A 48 -6.13 4.71 7.85
C TRP A 48 -7.10 4.34 6.72
N THR A 49 -7.27 3.03 6.46
CA THR A 49 -8.24 2.55 5.47
C THR A 49 -9.66 2.98 5.83
N PHE A 50 -10.10 2.79 7.09
CA PHE A 50 -11.41 3.26 7.55
C PHE A 50 -11.56 4.78 7.44
N LEU A 51 -10.54 5.53 7.84
CA LEU A 51 -10.54 6.99 7.76
C LEU A 51 -10.66 7.47 6.30
N SER A 52 -10.10 6.74 5.34
CA SER A 52 -10.27 7.06 3.92
C SER A 52 -11.73 7.00 3.46
N GLN A 53 -12.58 6.23 4.16
CA GLN A 53 -13.99 6.04 3.82
C GLN A 53 -14.94 6.95 4.62
N CYS A 54 -14.66 7.18 5.91
CA CYS A 54 -15.53 7.97 6.79
C CYS A 54 -14.99 9.37 7.12
N GLY A 55 -13.77 9.69 6.70
CA GLY A 55 -13.10 10.95 6.99
C GLY A 55 -13.61 12.13 6.18
N LYS A 56 -13.12 13.32 6.53
CA LYS A 56 -13.38 14.59 5.86
C LYS A 56 -12.06 15.17 5.35
N ALA A 57 -12.12 16.12 4.41
CA ALA A 57 -10.92 16.77 3.89
C ALA A 57 -9.99 17.35 4.99
N SER A 58 -10.55 17.85 6.10
CA SER A 58 -9.78 18.35 7.24
C SER A 58 -8.90 17.29 7.92
N ASP A 59 -9.27 16.01 7.80
CA ASP A 59 -8.55 14.88 8.42
C ASP A 59 -7.27 14.52 7.69
N ALA A 60 -7.06 15.05 6.47
CA ALA A 60 -5.79 14.94 5.76
C ALA A 60 -4.61 15.48 6.61
N ASN A 61 -4.87 16.43 7.53
CA ASN A 61 -3.86 16.95 8.45
C ASN A 61 -3.32 15.91 9.44
N LEU A 62 -4.07 14.83 9.73
CA LEU A 62 -3.62 13.75 10.62
C LEU A 62 -2.38 13.04 10.07
N PHE A 63 -2.23 12.98 8.74
CA PHE A 63 -1.01 12.46 8.12
C PHE A 63 0.24 13.20 8.61
N HIS A 64 0.18 14.54 8.66
CA HIS A 64 1.29 15.37 9.13
C HIS A 64 1.55 15.20 10.63
N GLU A 65 0.48 15.09 11.43
CA GLU A 65 0.62 14.86 12.86
C GLU A 65 1.31 13.54 13.15
N VAL A 66 0.87 12.47 12.48
CA VAL A 66 1.40 11.13 12.69
C VAL A 66 2.85 11.01 12.19
N CYS A 67 3.18 11.57 11.02
CA CYS A 67 4.57 11.60 10.54
C CYS A 67 5.50 12.43 11.43
N ARG A 68 4.98 13.46 12.11
CA ARG A 68 5.76 14.21 13.11
C ARG A 68 6.00 13.35 14.34
N LYS A 69 4.96 12.67 14.85
CA LYS A 69 5.07 11.75 15.98
C LYS A 69 6.11 10.64 15.73
N SER A 70 6.16 10.05 14.53
CA SER A 70 7.15 9.01 14.23
C SER A 70 8.59 9.51 14.15
N LYS A 71 8.80 10.82 13.94
CA LYS A 71 10.14 11.43 14.04
C LYS A 71 10.54 11.66 15.50
N ASP A 72 9.58 12.00 16.35
CA ASP A 72 9.78 12.20 17.78
C ASP A 72 9.94 10.85 18.52
N ASP A 73 9.26 9.79 18.04
CA ASP A 73 9.31 8.43 18.56
C ASP A 73 9.44 7.40 17.42
N PRO A 74 10.65 6.85 17.18
CA PRO A 74 10.87 5.86 16.13
C PRO A 74 10.11 4.53 16.32
N THR A 75 9.60 4.24 17.53
CA THR A 75 8.78 3.05 17.77
C THR A 75 7.33 3.24 17.29
N PHE A 76 6.94 4.49 17.01
CA PHE A 76 5.63 4.80 16.46
C PHE A 76 5.57 4.45 14.96
N GLU A 77 5.03 3.27 14.66
CA GLU A 77 4.91 2.79 13.28
C GLU A 77 3.71 3.40 12.53
N VAL A 78 3.94 4.37 11.64
CA VAL A 78 2.86 5.11 10.93
C VAL A 78 1.87 4.23 10.15
N GLY A 79 2.34 3.13 9.56
CA GLY A 79 1.58 2.43 8.52
C GLY A 79 1.56 3.24 7.22
N MET A 80 2.76 3.62 6.76
CA MET A 80 3.00 4.70 5.79
C MET A 80 2.23 4.58 4.47
N ASP A 81 2.07 3.38 3.94
CA ASP A 81 1.36 3.15 2.67
C ASP A 81 -0.14 3.46 2.79
N ALA A 82 -0.80 2.94 3.83
CA ALA A 82 -2.20 3.21 4.11
C ALA A 82 -2.41 4.69 4.49
N ALA A 83 -1.45 5.28 5.22
CA ALA A 83 -1.46 6.69 5.59
C ALA A 83 -1.41 7.62 4.36
N ILE A 84 -0.48 7.37 3.44
CA ILE A 84 -0.36 8.12 2.18
C ILE A 84 -1.61 7.92 1.32
N SER A 85 -2.13 6.69 1.23
CA SER A 85 -3.36 6.43 0.46
C SER A 85 -4.55 7.21 1.04
N CYS A 86 -4.74 7.18 2.36
CA CYS A 86 -5.77 7.98 3.04
C CYS A 86 -5.58 9.49 2.81
N PHE A 87 -4.34 9.99 2.91
CA PHE A 87 -4.01 11.39 2.65
C PHE A 87 -4.39 11.83 1.23
N ILE A 88 -4.10 11.00 0.22
CA ILE A 88 -4.50 11.24 -1.18
C ILE A 88 -6.03 11.19 -1.31
N THR A 89 -6.70 10.19 -0.72
CA THR A 89 -8.17 10.08 -0.74
C THR A 89 -8.85 11.33 -0.20
N LEU A 90 -8.38 11.85 0.93
CA LEU A 90 -9.01 12.99 1.61
C LEU A 90 -8.60 14.35 1.02
N GLY A 91 -7.38 14.46 0.48
CA GLY A 91 -6.81 15.71 -0.03
C GLY A 91 -6.77 15.85 -1.56
N GLY A 92 -7.11 14.80 -2.30
CA GLY A 92 -7.15 14.79 -3.77
C GLY A 92 -5.81 15.15 -4.43
N GLU A 93 -5.89 15.88 -5.56
CA GLU A 93 -4.72 16.29 -6.35
C GLU A 93 -3.67 17.08 -5.55
N GLN A 94 -4.08 17.88 -4.57
CA GLN A 94 -3.13 18.65 -3.75
C GLN A 94 -2.30 17.74 -2.85
N ALA A 95 -2.92 16.70 -2.28
CA ALA A 95 -2.22 15.68 -1.51
C ALA A 95 -1.32 14.83 -2.41
N LEU A 96 -1.79 14.44 -3.60
CA LEU A 96 -0.98 13.71 -4.58
C LEU A 96 0.27 14.50 -4.99
N ALA A 97 0.12 15.78 -5.34
CA ALA A 97 1.24 16.65 -5.73
C ALA A 97 2.30 16.76 -4.63
N ARG A 98 1.87 16.74 -3.37
CA ARG A 98 2.79 16.71 -2.23
C ARG A 98 3.52 15.37 -2.11
N VAL A 99 2.82 14.26 -2.27
CA VAL A 99 3.43 12.91 -2.24
C VAL A 99 4.44 12.74 -3.37
N GLU A 100 4.12 13.24 -4.57
CA GLU A 100 5.03 13.27 -5.72
C GLU A 100 6.33 13.99 -5.36
N ARG A 101 6.22 15.21 -4.82
CA ARG A 101 7.38 16.01 -4.42
C ARG A 101 8.18 15.35 -3.31
N ASP A 102 7.53 14.90 -2.24
CA ASP A 102 8.19 14.51 -0.99
C ASP A 102 8.81 13.11 -1.09
N TYR A 103 8.18 12.18 -1.82
CA TYR A 103 8.55 10.75 -1.80
C TYR A 103 8.92 10.16 -3.17
N LEU A 104 8.38 10.67 -4.28
CA LEU A 104 8.63 10.05 -5.60
C LEU A 104 9.76 10.75 -6.35
N ALA A 105 9.68 12.08 -6.48
CA ALA A 105 10.62 12.91 -7.21
C ALA A 105 11.84 13.31 -6.38
N ASN A 106 11.77 13.23 -5.04
CA ASN A 106 12.86 13.58 -4.15
C ASN A 106 13.93 12.46 -4.14
N PRO A 107 15.17 12.72 -4.62
CA PRO A 107 16.23 11.72 -4.62
C PRO A 107 16.67 11.32 -3.21
N GLU A 108 16.50 12.20 -2.22
CA GLU A 108 16.89 12.01 -0.83
C GLU A 108 15.78 11.37 0.03
N ALA A 109 14.61 11.05 -0.57
CA ALA A 109 13.55 10.38 0.16
C ALA A 109 13.99 8.97 0.56
N ASP A 110 13.68 8.58 1.79
CA ASP A 110 13.93 7.23 2.29
C ASP A 110 13.32 6.16 1.36
N TYR A 111 14.03 5.04 1.21
CA TYR A 111 13.62 3.96 0.31
C TYR A 111 12.28 3.36 0.73
N LEU A 112 12.08 3.10 2.03
CA LEU A 112 10.85 2.47 2.53
C LEU A 112 9.66 3.42 2.43
N ASP A 113 9.87 4.72 2.67
CA ASP A 113 8.84 5.73 2.45
C ASP A 113 8.46 5.87 0.97
N SER A 114 9.44 5.85 0.08
CA SER A 114 9.21 5.88 -1.38
C SER A 114 8.46 4.62 -1.85
N PHE A 115 8.85 3.45 -1.34
CA PHE A 115 8.17 2.18 -1.57
C PHE A 115 6.72 2.21 -1.08
N ALA A 116 6.48 2.77 0.11
CA ALA A 116 5.15 2.95 0.66
C ALA A 116 4.29 3.89 -0.22
N ALA A 117 4.86 4.99 -0.72
CA ALA A 117 4.18 5.91 -1.64
C ALA A 117 3.79 5.23 -2.97
N ILE A 118 4.68 4.41 -3.54
CA ILE A 118 4.41 3.62 -4.75
C ILE A 118 3.24 2.67 -4.51
N ASN A 119 3.23 1.95 -3.38
CA ASN A 119 2.14 1.03 -3.04
C ASN A 119 0.82 1.77 -2.82
N ALA A 120 0.84 2.94 -2.18
CA ALA A 120 -0.34 3.77 -2.01
C ALA A 120 -0.95 4.19 -3.36
N ILE A 121 -0.11 4.62 -4.32
CA ILE A 121 -0.55 4.96 -5.68
C ILE A 121 -1.13 3.73 -6.39
N ARG A 122 -0.51 2.56 -6.23
CA ARG A 122 -1.02 1.32 -6.82
C ARG A 122 -2.43 1.01 -6.32
N VAL A 123 -2.65 1.05 -5.00
CA VAL A 123 -3.97 0.85 -4.36
C VAL A 123 -5.00 1.87 -4.85
N GLN A 124 -4.60 3.14 -4.98
CA GLN A 124 -5.48 4.18 -5.54
C GLN A 124 -5.94 3.82 -6.97
N GLY A 125 -5.03 3.34 -7.82
CA GLY A 125 -5.33 2.96 -9.20
C GLY A 125 -6.08 1.63 -9.35
N THR A 126 -5.89 0.66 -8.45
CA THR A 126 -6.55 -0.64 -8.51
C THR A 126 -7.94 -0.61 -7.89
N ASP A 127 -8.04 -0.05 -6.69
CA ASP A 127 -9.16 -0.34 -5.80
C ASP A 127 -10.04 0.88 -5.52
N LEU A 128 -9.44 2.06 -5.29
CA LEU A 128 -10.19 3.25 -4.87
C LEU A 128 -10.71 4.09 -6.04
N LYS A 129 -9.92 4.22 -7.12
CA LYS A 129 -10.28 4.91 -8.37
C LYS A 129 -10.76 6.35 -8.20
N ILE A 130 -10.30 7.04 -7.15
CA ILE A 130 -10.61 8.46 -6.87
C ILE A 130 -9.88 9.37 -7.86
N ILE A 131 -8.60 9.07 -8.10
CA ILE A 131 -7.76 9.72 -9.11
C ILE A 131 -7.63 8.76 -10.30
N SER A 132 -7.67 9.30 -11.53
CA SER A 132 -7.59 8.48 -12.73
C SER A 132 -6.24 7.74 -12.82
N ARG A 133 -6.23 6.55 -13.43
CA ARG A 133 -5.00 5.76 -13.59
C ARG A 133 -3.96 6.49 -14.41
N GLU A 134 -4.38 7.25 -15.41
CA GLU A 134 -3.51 8.04 -16.27
C GLU A 134 -2.76 9.10 -15.46
N ARG A 135 -3.46 9.77 -14.53
CA ARG A 135 -2.87 10.77 -13.65
C ARG A 135 -1.92 10.14 -12.62
N LEU A 136 -2.30 9.00 -12.05
CA LEU A 136 -1.47 8.24 -11.13
C LEU A 136 -0.22 7.66 -11.82
N ALA A 137 -0.34 7.23 -13.08
CA ALA A 137 0.79 6.80 -13.90
C ALA A 137 1.81 7.92 -14.08
N GLN A 138 1.34 9.16 -14.32
CA GLN A 138 2.22 10.33 -14.37
C GLN A 138 2.99 10.53 -13.07
N SER A 139 2.37 10.29 -11.90
CA SER A 139 3.05 10.32 -10.60
C SER A 139 4.17 9.28 -10.53
N LEU A 140 3.91 8.05 -10.96
CA LEU A 140 4.89 6.96 -10.94
C LEU A 140 6.07 7.22 -11.90
N ARG A 141 5.89 7.98 -12.98
CA ARG A 141 6.99 8.36 -13.88
C ARG A 141 8.10 9.13 -13.16
N HIS A 142 7.80 9.87 -12.09
CA HIS A 142 8.82 10.58 -11.31
C HIS A 142 9.87 9.63 -10.72
N VAL A 143 9.50 8.39 -10.42
CA VAL A 143 10.39 7.37 -9.85
C VAL A 143 11.41 6.87 -10.88
N LEU A 144 11.17 7.03 -12.19
CA LEU A 144 12.09 6.55 -13.24
C LEU A 144 13.45 7.27 -13.23
N SER A 145 13.59 8.40 -12.54
CA SER A 145 14.87 9.06 -12.30
C SER A 145 15.72 8.35 -11.24
N ARG A 146 15.15 7.38 -10.50
CA ARG A 146 15.75 6.65 -9.37
C ARG A 146 15.88 5.16 -9.75
N PRO A 147 17.02 4.73 -10.35
CA PRO A 147 17.17 3.37 -10.86
C PRO A 147 16.89 2.26 -9.85
N SER A 148 17.20 2.47 -8.56
CA SER A 148 16.98 1.48 -7.48
C SER A 148 15.51 1.22 -7.14
N LEU A 149 14.58 2.05 -7.62
CA LEU A 149 13.14 1.91 -7.41
C LEU A 149 12.37 1.69 -8.73
N ALA A 150 13.05 1.80 -9.88
CA ALA A 150 12.40 1.85 -11.18
C ALA A 150 11.71 0.54 -11.55
N ASP A 151 12.26 -0.61 -11.13
CA ASP A 151 11.66 -1.93 -11.33
C ASP A 151 10.31 -2.08 -10.63
N LEU A 152 10.05 -1.31 -9.57
CA LEU A 152 8.79 -1.33 -8.83
C LEU A 152 7.64 -0.66 -9.59
N VAL A 153 7.94 0.33 -10.44
CA VAL A 153 6.92 1.16 -11.11
C VAL A 153 6.73 0.81 -12.59
N ILE A 154 7.77 0.32 -13.27
CA ILE A 154 7.69 -0.04 -14.70
C ILE A 154 6.57 -1.08 -14.98
N PRO A 155 6.36 -2.12 -14.14
CA PRO A 155 5.25 -3.06 -14.35
C PRO A 155 3.87 -2.41 -14.19
N ASP A 156 3.72 -1.44 -13.29
CA ASP A 156 2.46 -0.71 -13.12
C ASP A 156 2.20 0.18 -14.34
N LEU A 157 3.22 0.89 -14.84
CA LEU A 157 3.13 1.67 -16.07
C LEU A 157 2.75 0.79 -17.27
N ALA A 158 3.32 -0.41 -17.38
CA ALA A 158 2.94 -1.37 -18.42
C ALA A 158 1.48 -1.85 -18.27
N ARG A 159 1.05 -2.17 -17.05
CA ARG A 159 -0.30 -2.67 -16.75
C ARG A 159 -1.37 -1.61 -16.98
N TRP A 160 -1.03 -0.35 -16.71
CA TRP A 160 -1.91 0.81 -16.93
C TRP A 160 -1.76 1.40 -18.33
N GLU A 161 -1.03 0.71 -19.21
CA GLU A 161 -0.85 1.08 -20.62
C GLU A 161 -0.30 2.51 -20.81
N ASP A 162 0.54 2.94 -19.87
CA ASP A 162 1.17 4.25 -19.88
C ASP A 162 2.37 4.26 -20.84
N TRP A 163 2.10 4.43 -22.13
CA TRP A 163 3.14 4.42 -23.18
C TRP A 163 3.96 5.71 -23.27
N GLY A 164 3.51 6.79 -22.63
CA GLY A 164 4.23 8.05 -22.60
C GLY A 164 5.56 7.99 -21.82
N ALA A 165 5.78 6.96 -21.00
CA ALA A 165 7.04 6.73 -20.30
C ALA A 165 8.11 6.02 -21.17
N MET A 166 7.77 5.55 -22.37
CA MET A 166 8.63 4.69 -23.19
C MET A 166 10.03 5.29 -23.43
N ASP A 167 10.11 6.56 -23.84
CA ASP A 167 11.40 7.20 -24.13
C ASP A 167 12.29 7.27 -22.88
N THR A 168 11.72 7.62 -21.73
CA THR A 168 12.44 7.66 -20.44
C THR A 168 12.92 6.28 -20.03
N ILE A 169 12.10 5.24 -20.18
CA ILE A 169 12.44 3.85 -19.85
C ILE A 169 13.58 3.34 -20.77
N VAL A 170 13.52 3.65 -22.07
CA VAL A 170 14.58 3.27 -23.02
C VAL A 170 15.90 3.99 -22.68
N GLN A 171 15.84 5.27 -22.35
CA GLN A 171 17.01 6.04 -21.92
C GLN A 171 17.56 5.57 -20.57
N LEU A 172 16.70 5.09 -19.66
CA LEU A 172 17.11 4.48 -18.41
C LEU A 172 17.95 3.23 -18.68
N PHE A 173 17.51 2.34 -19.57
CA PHE A 173 18.21 1.09 -19.89
C PHE A 173 19.70 1.30 -20.25
N GLY A 174 20.00 2.33 -21.05
CA GLY A 174 21.38 2.64 -21.47
C GLY A 174 22.32 3.07 -20.33
N ARG A 175 21.78 3.37 -19.14
CA ARG A 175 22.54 3.76 -17.94
C ARG A 175 22.63 2.63 -16.91
N LEU A 176 21.95 1.51 -17.14
CA LEU A 176 21.86 0.41 -16.17
C LEU A 176 23.11 -0.47 -16.21
N THR A 177 23.63 -0.78 -15.03
CA THR A 177 24.69 -1.78 -14.81
C THR A 177 24.10 -3.15 -14.48
N GLU A 178 24.94 -4.15 -14.26
CA GLU A 178 24.52 -5.50 -13.83
C GLU A 178 23.78 -5.53 -12.49
N GLU A 179 24.02 -4.56 -11.62
CA GLU A 179 23.32 -4.41 -10.33
C GLU A 179 21.81 -4.12 -10.53
N HIS A 180 21.44 -3.60 -11.70
CA HIS A 180 20.07 -3.20 -12.03
C HIS A 180 19.34 -4.26 -12.87
N ARG A 181 19.69 -5.55 -12.71
CA ARG A 181 19.14 -6.65 -13.52
C ARG A 181 17.60 -6.66 -13.53
N LEU A 182 16.95 -6.41 -12.39
CA LEU A 182 15.49 -6.36 -12.29
C LEU A 182 14.89 -5.22 -13.11
N VAL A 183 15.52 -4.05 -13.11
CA VAL A 183 15.10 -2.89 -13.91
C VAL A 183 15.26 -3.16 -15.40
N LYS A 184 16.38 -3.81 -15.80
CA LYS A 184 16.58 -4.27 -17.18
C LYS A 184 15.47 -5.23 -17.61
N GLN A 185 15.12 -6.20 -16.76
CA GLN A 185 14.03 -7.15 -17.03
C GLN A 185 12.68 -6.45 -17.16
N ALA A 186 12.32 -5.59 -16.21
CA ALA A 186 11.08 -4.84 -16.23
C ALA A 186 10.97 -3.96 -17.49
N THR A 187 12.08 -3.33 -17.90
CA THR A 187 12.15 -2.51 -19.12
C THR A 187 11.85 -3.34 -20.38
N VAL A 188 12.49 -4.50 -20.53
CA VAL A 188 12.25 -5.39 -21.68
C VAL A 188 10.77 -5.82 -21.74
N LEU A 189 10.20 -6.18 -20.60
CA LEU A 189 8.82 -6.65 -20.51
C LEU A 189 7.80 -5.52 -20.78
N TYR A 190 8.08 -4.30 -20.31
CA TYR A 190 7.31 -3.11 -20.67
C TYR A 190 7.32 -2.89 -22.19
N LEU A 191 8.49 -2.95 -22.84
CA LEU A 191 8.60 -2.78 -24.30
C LEU A 191 7.89 -3.88 -25.09
N LYS A 192 7.87 -5.11 -24.59
CA LYS A 192 7.11 -6.22 -25.19
C LYS A 192 5.59 -6.00 -25.15
N ARG A 193 5.10 -5.28 -24.14
CA ARG A 193 3.68 -4.95 -23.99
C ARG A 193 3.29 -3.67 -24.77
N CYS A 194 4.22 -2.74 -24.93
CA CYS A 194 3.99 -1.47 -25.61
C CYS A 194 3.71 -1.69 -27.11
N PRO A 195 2.57 -1.23 -27.65
CA PRO A 195 2.20 -1.46 -29.06
C PRO A 195 2.92 -0.54 -30.05
N LEU A 196 3.68 0.45 -29.57
CA LEU A 196 4.33 1.43 -30.43
C LEU A 196 5.47 0.79 -31.25
N PRO A 197 5.59 1.07 -32.57
CA PRO A 197 6.69 0.54 -33.38
C PRO A 197 8.09 0.91 -32.86
N ALA A 198 8.20 2.06 -32.18
CA ALA A 198 9.43 2.49 -31.54
C ALA A 198 9.88 1.53 -30.41
N ALA A 199 8.95 0.91 -29.69
CA ALA A 199 9.26 -0.06 -28.63
C ALA A 199 9.86 -1.34 -29.22
N ALA A 200 9.29 -1.86 -30.31
CA ALA A 200 9.87 -3.00 -31.03
C ALA A 200 11.29 -2.70 -31.55
N LYS A 201 11.50 -1.50 -32.12
CA LYS A 201 12.82 -1.07 -32.57
C LYS A 201 13.83 -0.93 -31.40
N ALA A 202 13.39 -0.46 -30.24
CA ALA A 202 14.22 -0.40 -29.04
C ALA A 202 14.59 -1.80 -28.55
N LEU A 203 13.64 -2.75 -28.57
CA LEU A 203 13.88 -4.13 -28.17
C LEU A 203 14.92 -4.82 -29.08
N GLU A 204 14.88 -4.61 -30.40
CA GLU A 204 15.91 -5.15 -31.30
C GLU A 204 17.31 -4.58 -31.02
N ARG A 205 17.38 -3.29 -30.66
CA ARG A 205 18.65 -2.69 -30.23
C ARG A 205 19.15 -3.36 -28.95
N PHE A 206 18.27 -3.60 -27.98
CA PHE A 206 18.63 -4.28 -26.73
C PHE A 206 19.08 -5.72 -26.95
N ARG A 207 18.48 -6.46 -27.89
CA ARG A 207 18.95 -7.81 -28.28
C ARG A 207 20.37 -7.81 -28.83
N THR A 208 20.82 -6.69 -29.41
CA THR A 208 22.18 -6.54 -29.92
C THR A 208 23.15 -6.08 -28.82
N SER A 209 22.75 -5.11 -27.99
CA SER A 209 23.63 -4.51 -26.99
C SER A 209 23.73 -5.29 -25.68
N ASP A 210 22.64 -5.93 -25.25
CA ASP A 210 22.54 -6.69 -24.00
C ASP A 210 21.62 -7.91 -24.19
N PRO A 211 22.08 -8.92 -24.95
CA PRO A 211 21.28 -10.11 -25.26
C PRO A 211 20.92 -10.93 -24.03
N ASP A 212 21.76 -10.91 -22.99
CA ASP A 212 21.51 -11.65 -21.74
C ASP A 212 20.34 -11.05 -20.95
N ALA A 213 20.27 -9.73 -20.82
CA ALA A 213 19.15 -9.07 -20.17
C ALA A 213 17.82 -9.38 -20.87
N VAL A 214 17.81 -9.37 -22.21
CA VAL A 214 16.60 -9.69 -22.99
C VAL A 214 16.18 -11.14 -22.80
N ARG A 215 17.11 -12.10 -22.95
CA ARG A 215 16.81 -13.53 -22.74
C ARG A 215 16.28 -13.79 -21.33
N SER A 216 16.92 -13.21 -20.33
CA SER A 216 16.52 -13.34 -18.93
C SER A 216 15.10 -12.83 -18.69
N ALA A 217 14.76 -11.67 -19.25
CA ALA A 217 13.42 -11.10 -19.15
C ALA A 217 12.37 -11.95 -19.89
N GLU A 218 12.68 -12.42 -21.09
CA GLU A 218 11.76 -13.25 -21.89
C GLU A 218 11.51 -14.64 -21.28
N SER A 219 12.44 -15.13 -20.49
CA SER A 219 12.32 -16.39 -19.74
C SER A 219 11.69 -16.21 -18.36
N SER A 220 11.46 -14.97 -17.93
CA SER A 220 10.95 -14.63 -16.61
C SER A 220 9.43 -14.79 -16.52
N MET A 221 8.95 -15.30 -15.39
CA MET A 221 7.53 -15.34 -15.04
C MET A 221 6.99 -14.00 -14.50
N LEU A 222 7.80 -12.93 -14.46
CA LEU A 222 7.42 -11.63 -13.86
C LEU A 222 6.14 -11.01 -14.47
N PHE A 223 5.72 -11.43 -15.67
CA PHE A 223 4.51 -10.96 -16.34
C PHE A 223 3.46 -12.06 -16.56
N TYR A 224 3.50 -13.15 -15.78
CA TYR A 224 2.40 -14.13 -15.82
C TYR A 224 1.13 -13.45 -15.27
N PRO A 225 0.05 -13.33 -16.06
CA PRO A 225 -1.15 -12.57 -15.69
C PRO A 225 -2.01 -13.24 -14.60
N GLY A 226 -1.45 -14.20 -13.83
CA GLY A 226 -2.14 -15.05 -12.87
C GLY A 226 -1.76 -14.85 -11.40
N LEU A 227 -0.79 -13.98 -11.07
CA LEU A 227 -0.50 -13.63 -9.68
C LEU A 227 -0.97 -12.21 -9.41
N ALA A 228 -2.27 -12.09 -9.15
CA ALA A 228 -2.74 -11.10 -8.18
C ALA A 228 -1.84 -11.23 -6.94
N THR A 229 -1.43 -10.08 -6.40
CA THR A 229 -0.64 -9.91 -5.17
C THR A 229 -0.68 -11.16 -4.28
N VAL A 230 0.47 -11.84 -4.12
CA VAL A 230 0.58 -12.91 -3.11
C VAL A 230 0.08 -12.31 -1.80
N PRO A 231 -0.99 -12.84 -1.19
CA PRO A 231 -1.49 -12.34 0.08
C PRO A 231 -0.34 -12.32 1.07
N VAL A 232 -0.21 -11.24 1.84
CA VAL A 232 0.72 -11.20 2.96
C VAL A 232 0.31 -12.34 3.90
N PRO A 233 1.13 -13.39 4.09
CA PRO A 233 0.76 -14.47 4.97
C PRO A 233 0.58 -13.91 6.39
N PRO A 234 -0.39 -14.41 7.16
CA PRO A 234 -0.62 -13.94 8.51
C PRO A 234 0.67 -14.10 9.34
N PRO A 235 0.92 -13.20 10.31
CA PRO A 235 2.02 -13.39 11.24
C PRO A 235 1.84 -14.75 11.93
N THR A 236 2.85 -15.61 11.84
CA THR A 236 2.89 -16.86 12.58
C THR A 236 2.95 -16.54 14.07
N ASP A 237 2.00 -17.06 14.83
CA ASP A 237 1.96 -17.02 16.29
C ASP A 237 3.15 -17.78 16.89
N GLU A 238 4.35 -17.22 16.79
CA GLU A 238 5.49 -17.60 17.62
C GLU A 238 6.02 -16.36 18.34
N SER A 239 5.27 -15.96 19.38
CA SER A 239 5.86 -15.39 20.60
C SER A 239 4.86 -15.54 21.74
N GLY A 240 4.80 -16.76 22.28
CA GLY A 240 4.29 -16.94 23.62
C GLY A 240 5.26 -16.32 24.62
N ALA A 241 4.91 -15.17 25.18
CA ALA A 241 5.32 -14.77 26.53
C ALA A 241 4.50 -13.55 27.00
N SER A 242 3.59 -13.86 27.93
CA SER A 242 2.96 -12.99 28.95
C SER A 242 2.37 -11.64 28.54
N ASP A 243 1.05 -11.52 28.69
CA ASP A 243 0.50 -10.42 29.47
C ASP A 243 -0.76 -10.89 30.19
N GLN A 244 -0.62 -11.02 31.51
CA GLN A 244 -1.74 -11.10 32.44
C GLN A 244 -2.37 -9.71 32.59
N GLU A 245 -3.68 -9.72 32.78
CA GLU A 245 -4.50 -8.63 33.34
C GLU A 245 -4.68 -7.35 32.51
N ALA A 246 -5.71 -7.35 31.65
CA ALA A 246 -6.45 -6.13 31.33
C ALA A 246 -7.87 -6.21 31.94
N VAL A 247 -8.07 -5.32 32.90
CA VAL A 247 -9.21 -5.16 33.80
C VAL A 247 -10.50 -4.75 33.06
N GLY A 248 -11.57 -5.49 33.40
CA GLY A 248 -13.01 -5.15 33.45
C GLY A 248 -13.58 -3.94 32.69
N ILE A 249 -14.48 -4.23 31.75
CA ILE A 249 -15.56 -3.31 31.30
C ILE A 249 -16.82 -3.63 32.13
N PRO A 250 -17.52 -2.62 32.72
CA PRO A 250 -18.71 -2.87 33.53
C PRO A 250 -19.93 -3.18 32.65
N ARG A 251 -20.72 -4.20 33.04
CA ARG A 251 -22.03 -4.50 32.44
C ARG A 251 -23.15 -3.79 33.20
N ILE A 252 -24.08 -3.25 32.43
CA ILE A 252 -25.30 -2.55 32.82
C ILE A 252 -26.25 -3.51 33.59
N THR A 253 -26.68 -3.11 34.78
CA THR A 253 -27.82 -3.60 35.59
C THR A 253 -29.16 -3.27 34.88
N GLU A 254 -30.26 -4.05 34.90
CA GLU A 254 -31.04 -4.56 36.05
C GLU A 254 -31.92 -5.81 35.73
N LEU A 255 -32.08 -6.62 36.79
CA LEU A 255 -33.03 -7.67 37.27
C LEU A 255 -34.54 -7.66 36.87
N PRO A 256 -35.44 -8.61 37.29
CA PRO A 256 -35.30 -9.73 38.27
C PRO A 256 -35.97 -11.12 37.97
N SER A 257 -35.47 -12.12 38.72
CA SER A 257 -36.12 -13.25 39.44
C SER A 257 -37.15 -14.22 38.81
N SER A 258 -36.82 -15.52 38.86
CA SER A 258 -37.62 -16.67 39.36
C SER A 258 -36.86 -17.93 38.93
N GLY A 259 -36.58 -18.99 39.68
CA GLY A 259 -37.06 -19.53 40.95
C GLY A 259 -36.85 -21.06 40.87
N ALA A 260 -36.45 -21.67 41.99
CA ALA A 260 -36.49 -23.11 42.33
C ALA A 260 -35.46 -24.10 41.73
N GLY A 261 -34.72 -24.76 42.66
CA GLY A 261 -34.78 -26.23 42.73
C GLY A 261 -33.47 -27.02 42.95
N LYS A 262 -33.32 -27.53 44.20
CA LYS A 262 -32.58 -28.76 44.65
C LYS A 262 -31.03 -28.72 44.58
N VAL A 263 -30.25 -28.84 45.66
CA VAL A 263 -30.20 -29.81 46.79
C VAL A 263 -30.08 -31.26 46.30
N ASP A 264 -28.88 -31.83 46.21
CA ASP A 264 -28.28 -32.66 47.28
C ASP A 264 -26.94 -33.36 46.90
N SER A 265 -26.04 -33.39 47.89
CA SER A 265 -25.17 -34.51 48.33
C SER A 265 -24.27 -35.30 47.35
N LYS A 266 -22.95 -35.08 47.44
CA LYS A 266 -21.98 -35.94 48.17
C LYS A 266 -20.57 -35.37 48.14
#